data_AF-A0A8S3V2N2-F1
#
_entry.id   AF-A0A8S3V2N2-F1
#
_cell.length_a   1.000
_cell.length_b   1.000
_cell.length_c   1.000
_cell.angle_alpha   90.00
_cell.angle_beta   90.00
_cell.angle_gamma   90.00
#
_symmetry.space_group_name_H-M   'P 1'
#
loop_
_entity.id
_entity.type
_entity.pdbx_description
1 polymer ?
#
loop_
_entity_poly.entity_id
_entity_poly.type
_entity_poly.pdbx_seq_one_letter_code
_entity_poly.pdbx_strand_id
1 'polypeptide(L)'
;MKHWRLIFTEKLLTEQEKIIWTLQKDYEKLVERVKLKRKQSLRQTEYEKELMKMVKNLSGEERKNNDYLDKRFDEHWTLWSKKLIPGLLTSLPSLTDTIHQKTIKSVTQFEDRFALMSFSFISKNIESFQSEKFTLTPKFHALLLSHVAKYLITYFTRVHKKEEEKQRKFRKQQQELMYQFVSNVTVTNNAANYFLKALSDGMIEHVSTKIPGDIADLIVKEFGHSKHKMIKMILLDLAEKDQFRLFKMYIDEPRDYANAWTIQYVNTKLFAVKKGSTLTLYSTLAEKLLSQVARPLKTGIMIASSCCSKSLQNNNSWIDTFNQEMMKAKVFPLKPENIEFINSQVTDFETFSDALLYQFDSIINNIFCDFSKTTEKDIEWKECPYTKILDELWGCDEQCPFCSETCIHSNKNHLELGAKHRCWMHRPQGIGDVKSKERYYLIFKKDVLEVENCNFLIGTSRTYKNPDLLD
;
A
#
# COMPACT_ATOMS: atom_id res chain seq x y z
N MET A 1 29.68 61.30 66.31
CA MET A 1 28.47 60.97 65.52
C MET A 1 28.76 60.47 64.09
N LYS A 2 29.70 61.06 63.32
CA LYS A 2 30.02 60.61 61.95
C LYS A 2 30.61 59.19 61.85
N HIS A 3 31.46 58.79 62.80
CA HIS A 3 32.11 57.47 62.82
C HIS A 3 31.11 56.31 63.03
N TRP A 4 30.14 56.49 63.94
CA TRP A 4 29.08 55.50 64.18
C TRP A 4 28.14 55.32 62.99
N ARG A 5 27.83 56.39 62.24
CA ARG A 5 27.04 56.29 61.00
C ARG A 5 27.79 55.49 59.94
N LEU A 6 29.09 55.73 59.76
CA LEU A 6 29.91 55.00 58.79
C LEU A 6 29.95 53.50 59.11
N ILE A 7 30.28 53.15 60.36
CA ILE A 7 30.32 51.76 60.84
C ILE A 7 28.94 51.08 60.71
N PHE A 8 27.86 51.79 61.00
CA PHE A 8 26.50 51.28 60.86
C PHE A 8 26.13 51.06 59.39
N THR A 9 26.48 51.98 58.48
CA THR A 9 26.24 51.84 57.04
C THR A 9 27.05 50.70 56.43
N GLU A 10 28.33 50.56 56.79
CA GLU A 10 29.17 49.44 56.33
C GLU A 10 28.63 48.10 56.81
N LYS A 11 28.28 47.98 58.10
CA LYS A 11 27.66 46.75 58.62
C LYS A 11 26.33 46.43 57.95
N LEU A 12 25.50 47.44 57.70
CA LEU A 12 24.23 47.27 57.01
C LEU A 12 24.44 46.78 55.57
N LEU A 13 25.41 47.34 54.84
CA LEU A 13 25.76 46.90 53.49
C LEU A 13 26.28 45.47 53.47
N THR A 14 27.19 45.12 54.38
CA THR A 14 27.72 43.75 54.49
C THR A 14 26.62 42.72 54.78
N GLU A 15 25.67 43.05 55.64
CA GLU A 15 24.55 42.14 55.94
C GLU A 15 23.51 42.10 54.81
N GLN A 16 23.27 43.22 54.11
CA GLN A 16 22.48 43.24 52.86
C GLN A 16 23.07 42.30 51.81
N GLU A 17 24.38 42.35 51.60
CA GLU A 17 25.09 41.48 50.67
C GLU A 17 24.99 40.01 51.07
N LYS A 18 25.08 39.68 52.37
CA LYS A 18 24.89 38.30 52.88
C LYS A 18 23.48 37.78 52.65
N ILE A 19 22.45 38.60 52.89
CA ILE A 19 21.05 38.22 52.64
C ILE A 19 20.83 37.98 51.14
N ILE A 20 21.33 38.89 50.30
CA ILE A 20 21.25 38.77 48.83
C ILE A 20 21.96 37.51 48.35
N TRP A 21 23.17 37.24 48.81
CA TRP A 21 23.96 36.07 48.42
C TRP A 21 23.29 34.76 48.83
N THR A 22 22.74 34.69 50.05
CA THR A 22 22.03 33.51 50.54
C THR A 22 20.79 33.22 49.70
N LEU A 23 20.02 34.27 49.39
CA LEU A 23 18.84 34.18 48.53
C LEU A 23 19.18 33.74 47.09
N GLN A 24 20.26 34.27 46.52
CA GLN A 24 20.75 33.85 45.21
C GLN A 24 21.12 32.36 45.21
N LYS A 25 21.88 31.90 46.20
CA LYS A 25 22.31 30.50 46.32
C LYS A 25 21.13 29.53 46.48
N ASP A 26 20.13 29.90 47.27
CA ASP A 26 18.96 29.04 47.47
C ASP A 26 18.02 29.04 46.25
N TYR A 27 17.95 30.15 45.53
CA TYR A 27 17.28 30.19 44.22
C TYR A 27 18.00 29.31 43.19
N GLU A 28 19.33 29.38 43.11
CA GLU A 28 20.11 28.50 42.24
C GLU A 28 19.87 27.02 42.57
N LYS A 29 19.80 26.66 43.87
CA LYS A 29 19.43 25.30 44.29
C LYS A 29 17.98 24.93 43.94
N LEU A 30 17.04 25.87 44.00
CA LEU A 30 15.64 25.62 43.61
C LEU A 30 15.55 25.40 42.10
N VAL A 31 16.21 26.26 41.32
CA VAL A 31 16.32 26.15 39.86
C VAL A 31 17.00 24.83 39.50
N GLU A 32 18.09 24.44 40.16
CA GLU A 32 18.75 23.15 39.94
C GLU A 32 17.87 21.98 40.36
N ARG A 33 17.09 22.05 41.45
CA ARG A 33 16.12 21.00 41.81
C ARG A 33 14.98 20.89 40.79
N VAL A 34 14.48 22.02 40.27
CA VAL A 34 13.49 22.03 39.18
C VAL A 34 14.10 21.47 37.89
N LYS A 35 15.35 21.82 37.57
CA LYS A 35 16.09 21.24 36.43
C LYS A 35 16.36 19.77 36.62
N LEU A 36 16.69 19.30 37.82
CA LEU A 36 17.01 17.90 38.13
C LEU A 36 15.74 17.04 38.11
N LYS A 37 14.63 17.52 38.66
CA LYS A 37 13.31 16.86 38.54
C LYS A 37 12.81 16.89 37.08
N ARG A 38 13.03 17.99 36.35
CA ARG A 38 12.77 18.05 34.89
C ARG A 38 13.72 17.16 34.09
N LYS A 39 14.96 16.95 34.52
CA LYS A 39 15.94 16.02 33.93
C LYS A 39 15.58 14.56 34.24
N GLN A 40 15.09 14.26 35.44
CA GLN A 40 14.53 12.95 35.80
C GLN A 40 13.23 12.65 35.04
N SER A 41 12.50 13.67 34.58
CA SER A 41 11.38 13.53 33.64
C SER A 41 11.76 13.74 32.16
N LEU A 42 13.00 14.15 31.84
CA LEU A 42 13.51 14.25 30.47
C LEU A 42 14.00 12.88 30.04
N ARG A 43 13.03 12.03 29.77
CA ARG A 43 13.21 11.06 28.70
C ARG A 43 13.04 11.83 27.39
N GLN A 44 14.09 12.52 26.95
CA GLN A 44 14.16 13.05 25.58
C GLN A 44 13.77 11.93 24.58
N THR A 45 14.21 10.71 24.87
CA THR A 45 13.85 9.46 24.19
C THR A 45 12.37 9.04 24.31
N GLU A 46 11.62 9.44 25.35
CA GLU A 46 10.19 9.12 25.47
C GLU A 46 9.33 10.13 24.74
N TYR A 47 9.70 11.42 24.75
CA TYR A 47 9.06 12.40 23.90
C TYR A 47 9.32 12.08 22.42
N GLU A 48 10.54 11.72 22.05
CA GLU A 48 10.86 11.24 20.70
C GLU A 48 10.04 9.99 20.33
N LYS A 49 9.83 9.04 21.26
CA LYS A 49 8.94 7.89 21.02
C LYS A 49 7.47 8.28 20.87
N GLU A 50 6.94 9.18 21.70
CA GLU A 50 5.57 9.69 21.57
C GLU A 50 5.40 10.49 20.26
N LEU A 51 6.39 11.29 19.89
CA LEU A 51 6.46 12.03 18.63
C LEU A 51 6.47 11.08 17.43
N MET A 52 7.27 10.00 17.47
CA MET A 52 7.29 8.96 16.43
C MET A 52 5.94 8.27 16.29
N LYS A 53 5.26 7.98 17.41
CA LYS A 53 3.92 7.40 17.38
C LYS A 53 2.90 8.36 16.76
N MET A 54 2.99 9.64 17.09
CA MET A 54 2.15 10.68 16.50
C MET A 54 2.39 10.82 14.99
N VAL A 55 3.65 10.88 14.55
CA VAL A 55 4.00 10.98 13.12
C VAL A 55 3.52 9.75 12.35
N LYS A 56 3.65 8.54 12.90
CA LYS A 56 3.08 7.31 12.31
C LYS A 56 1.55 7.38 12.16
N ASN A 57 0.85 8.06 13.06
CA ASN A 57 -0.59 8.27 12.91
C ASN A 57 -0.92 9.36 11.88
N LEU A 58 -0.03 10.33 11.70
CA LEU A 58 -0.19 11.41 10.73
C LEU A 58 0.08 10.97 9.28
N SER A 59 0.81 9.88 9.06
CA SER A 59 1.22 9.43 7.72
C SER A 59 0.10 8.81 6.88
N GLY A 60 -1.09 8.58 7.44
CA GLY A 60 -2.27 8.08 6.74
C GLY A 60 -3.23 9.17 6.20
N GLU A 61 -2.94 10.45 6.40
CA GLU A 61 -3.80 11.57 5.95
C GLU A 61 -3.06 12.40 4.87
N GLU A 62 -3.68 12.55 3.70
CA GLU A 62 -3.11 13.27 2.54
C GLU A 62 -2.80 14.75 2.83
N ARG A 63 -1.70 15.23 2.21
CA ARG A 63 -1.20 16.62 2.08
C ARG A 63 -1.52 17.55 3.25
N LYS A 64 -0.55 17.66 4.16
CA LYS A 64 -0.61 18.56 5.30
C LYS A 64 0.25 19.79 5.04
N ASN A 65 -0.40 20.95 4.90
CA ASN A 65 0.28 22.25 4.89
C ASN A 65 0.94 22.52 6.26
N ASN A 66 1.96 23.37 6.30
CA ASN A 66 2.71 23.73 7.51
C ASN A 66 1.79 24.17 8.65
N ASP A 67 0.73 24.95 8.36
CA ASP A 67 -0.27 25.38 9.35
C ASP A 67 -0.96 24.22 10.09
N TYR A 68 -1.23 23.10 9.40
CA TYR A 68 -1.83 21.92 10.03
C TYR A 68 -0.83 21.23 10.95
N LEU A 69 0.43 21.13 10.51
CA LEU A 69 1.50 20.51 11.30
C LEU A 69 1.83 21.36 12.53
N ASP A 70 1.87 22.69 12.40
CA ASP A 70 2.02 23.64 13.51
C ASP A 70 0.94 23.41 14.58
N LYS A 71 -0.32 23.36 14.16
CA LYS A 71 -1.45 23.13 15.08
C LYS A 71 -1.35 21.79 15.81
N ARG A 72 -1.01 20.72 15.09
CA ARG A 72 -0.85 19.38 15.67
C ARG A 72 0.32 19.30 16.64
N PHE A 73 1.45 19.94 16.30
CA PHE A 73 2.59 20.07 17.20
C PHE A 73 2.18 20.77 18.50
N ASP A 74 1.43 21.86 18.40
CA ASP A 74 0.99 22.65 19.56
C ASP A 74 0.05 21.90 20.49
N GLU A 75 -0.89 21.13 19.94
CA GLU A 75 -1.76 20.23 20.70
C GLU A 75 -0.93 19.20 21.47
N HIS A 76 0.00 18.52 20.80
CA HIS A 76 0.83 17.49 21.40
C HIS A 76 1.82 18.05 22.43
N TRP A 77 2.47 19.18 22.12
CA TRP A 77 3.36 19.90 23.02
C TRP A 77 2.65 20.35 24.30
N THR A 78 1.42 20.85 24.16
CA THR A 78 0.60 21.27 25.31
C THR A 78 0.23 20.09 26.20
N LEU A 79 -0.13 18.95 25.62
CA LEU A 79 -0.45 17.74 26.38
C LEU A 79 0.78 17.18 27.09
N TRP A 80 1.91 17.09 26.41
CA TRP A 80 3.16 16.60 26.98
C TRP A 80 3.68 17.50 28.10
N SER A 81 3.69 18.82 27.88
CA SER A 81 4.12 19.78 28.91
C SER A 81 3.23 19.71 30.17
N LYS A 82 1.91 19.50 30.01
CA LYS A 82 1.00 19.27 31.14
C LYS A 82 1.29 17.98 31.91
N LYS A 83 1.71 16.88 31.24
CA LYS A 83 2.10 15.61 31.89
C LYS A 83 3.39 15.72 32.72
N LEU A 84 4.28 16.66 32.42
CA LEU A 84 5.54 16.87 33.13
C LEU A 84 5.41 17.69 34.42
N ILE A 85 4.36 18.50 34.54
CA ILE A 85 4.11 19.42 35.64
C ILE A 85 3.46 18.82 36.92
N PRO A 86 2.74 17.66 36.94
CA PRO A 86 1.90 17.28 38.08
C PRO A 86 2.64 16.98 39.40
N GLY A 87 3.96 16.82 39.38
CA GLY A 87 4.76 16.52 40.59
C GLY A 87 5.38 17.73 41.28
N LEU A 88 5.21 18.95 40.76
CA LEU A 88 5.87 20.14 41.35
C LEU A 88 5.08 20.75 42.52
N LEU A 89 3.77 20.48 42.61
CA LEU A 89 2.85 21.14 43.54
C LEU A 89 2.52 20.33 44.80
N THR A 90 2.79 19.02 44.81
CA THR A 90 2.43 18.13 45.93
C THR A 90 3.56 17.90 46.94
N SER A 91 4.79 18.36 46.67
CA SER A 91 5.95 18.12 47.55
C SER A 91 6.54 19.39 48.18
N LEU A 92 5.79 20.49 48.27
CA LEU A 92 6.19 21.69 49.01
C LEU A 92 5.38 21.76 50.31
N PRO A 93 6.01 21.91 51.49
CA PRO A 93 5.30 21.85 52.77
C PRO A 93 4.18 22.90 52.85
N SER A 94 3.14 22.54 53.60
CA SER A 94 1.87 23.22 53.86
C SER A 94 2.02 24.61 54.52
N LEU A 95 2.60 25.57 53.82
CA LEU A 95 2.62 26.98 54.24
C LEU A 95 1.55 27.79 53.49
N THR A 96 0.40 27.17 53.21
CA THR A 96 -0.72 27.79 52.45
C THR A 96 -1.96 28.06 53.30
N ASP A 97 -2.01 27.62 54.56
CA ASP A 97 -3.24 27.70 55.35
C ASP A 97 -3.50 29.06 56.04
N THR A 98 -2.54 29.98 56.08
CA THR A 98 -2.75 31.25 56.82
C THR A 98 -3.14 32.44 55.94
N ILE A 99 -3.03 32.37 54.61
CA ILE A 99 -3.39 33.52 53.75
C ILE A 99 -4.13 33.02 52.51
N HIS A 100 -5.35 32.51 52.73
CA HIS A 100 -6.34 32.36 51.69
C HIS A 100 -7.56 33.21 52.05
N GLN A 101 -7.68 34.38 51.41
CA GLN A 101 -8.94 34.95 50.91
C GLN A 101 -8.72 36.37 50.41
N LYS A 102 -8.23 36.49 49.18
CA LYS A 102 -8.81 37.32 48.10
C LYS A 102 -7.75 37.55 47.02
N THR A 103 -8.20 37.41 45.78
CA THR A 103 -7.50 37.72 44.52
C THR A 103 -6.54 36.63 44.05
N ILE A 104 -6.94 35.91 42.99
CA ILE A 104 -6.14 35.58 41.79
C ILE A 104 -7.09 34.81 40.86
N LYS A 105 -7.67 35.53 39.89
CA LYS A 105 -8.15 34.96 38.64
C LYS A 105 -7.16 35.44 37.57
N SER A 106 -6.70 34.49 36.75
CA SER A 106 -5.87 34.62 35.54
C SER A 106 -4.34 34.77 35.72
N VAL A 107 -3.63 33.79 35.13
CA VAL A 107 -2.22 33.78 34.63
C VAL A 107 -1.11 34.37 35.52
N THR A 108 -0.77 33.77 36.67
CA THR A 108 0.47 34.10 37.44
C THR A 108 0.79 33.10 38.58
N GLN A 109 0.40 31.82 38.50
CA GLN A 109 0.47 30.93 39.68
C GLN A 109 1.89 30.62 40.21
N PHE A 110 2.93 30.73 39.39
CA PHE A 110 4.32 30.58 39.86
C PHE A 110 4.86 31.91 40.42
N GLU A 111 4.59 33.02 39.75
CA GLU A 111 5.12 34.35 40.11
C GLU A 111 4.52 34.87 41.44
N ASP A 112 3.22 34.66 41.68
CA ASP A 112 2.54 35.15 42.89
C ASP A 112 2.90 34.34 44.14
N ARG A 113 2.98 33.01 44.05
CA ARG A 113 3.40 32.17 45.19
C ARG A 113 4.90 32.30 45.49
N PHE A 114 5.70 32.57 44.46
CA PHE A 114 7.13 32.82 44.60
C PHE A 114 7.42 34.20 45.22
N ALA A 115 6.64 35.22 44.87
CA ALA A 115 6.67 36.52 45.54
C ALA A 115 6.35 36.38 47.04
N LEU A 116 5.35 35.56 47.39
CA LEU A 116 4.96 35.28 48.79
C LEU A 116 6.03 34.50 49.57
N MET A 117 6.66 33.47 48.98
CA MET A 117 7.78 32.74 49.60
C MET A 117 9.01 33.64 49.80
N SER A 118 9.32 34.48 48.81
CA SER A 118 10.41 35.45 48.91
C SER A 118 10.12 36.45 50.03
N PHE A 119 8.89 36.94 50.16
CA PHE A 119 8.50 37.89 51.20
C PHE A 119 8.60 37.29 52.62
N SER A 120 8.09 36.07 52.85
CA SER A 120 8.16 35.45 54.18
C SER A 120 9.59 35.09 54.60
N PHE A 121 10.43 34.67 53.66
CA PHE A 121 11.83 34.36 53.92
C PHE A 121 12.68 35.61 54.14
N ILE A 122 12.45 36.70 53.39
CA ILE A 122 13.10 37.98 53.62
C ILE A 122 12.66 38.54 54.99
N SER A 123 11.36 38.47 55.34
CA SER A 123 10.86 38.88 56.65
C SER A 123 11.55 38.13 57.78
N LYS A 124 11.67 36.79 57.67
CA LYS A 124 12.32 35.94 58.68
C LYS A 124 13.82 36.23 58.87
N ASN A 125 14.54 36.55 57.79
CA ASN A 125 15.96 36.92 57.88
C ASN A 125 16.14 38.36 58.41
N ILE A 126 15.25 39.29 58.10
CA ILE A 126 15.28 40.64 58.69
C ILE A 126 14.85 40.60 60.17
N GLU A 127 13.94 39.70 60.57
CA GLU A 127 13.63 39.45 61.98
C GLU A 127 14.86 38.95 62.76
N SER A 128 15.69 38.10 62.14
CA SER A 128 16.98 37.68 62.73
C SER A 128 18.03 38.80 62.83
N PHE A 129 17.78 39.96 62.22
CA PHE A 129 18.60 41.17 62.35
C PHE A 129 18.32 41.93 63.65
N GLN A 130 17.26 41.59 64.40
CA GLN A 130 17.06 42.12 65.74
C GLN A 130 18.15 41.58 66.67
N SER A 131 19.18 42.39 66.91
CA SER A 131 20.16 42.13 67.96
C SER A 131 19.73 42.83 69.25
N GLU A 132 20.21 42.36 70.40
CA GLU A 132 20.02 43.02 71.71
C GLU A 132 20.45 44.50 71.74
N LYS A 133 21.17 44.99 70.71
CA LYS A 133 21.76 46.33 70.66
C LYS A 133 21.05 47.34 69.77
N PHE A 134 20.08 46.94 68.94
CA PHE A 134 19.31 47.90 68.12
C PHE A 134 17.95 47.34 67.66
N THR A 135 16.93 48.19 67.72
CA THR A 135 15.58 47.89 67.22
C THR A 135 15.35 48.60 65.90
N LEU A 136 14.98 47.85 64.85
CA LEU A 136 14.63 48.46 63.58
C LEU A 136 13.29 49.19 63.69
N THR A 137 13.23 50.45 63.28
CA THR A 137 11.95 51.14 63.17
C THR A 137 11.13 50.53 62.03
N PRO A 138 9.79 50.49 62.13
CA PRO A 138 8.93 49.98 61.06
C PRO A 138 9.20 50.63 59.70
N LYS A 139 9.51 51.94 59.69
CA LYS A 139 9.84 52.71 58.49
C LYS A 139 11.13 52.23 57.83
N PHE A 140 12.17 51.94 58.62
CA PHE A 140 13.44 51.44 58.09
C PHE A 140 13.32 49.99 57.62
N HIS A 141 12.55 49.17 58.33
CA HIS A 141 12.23 47.79 57.93
C HIS A 141 11.54 47.75 56.56
N ALA A 142 10.54 48.61 56.34
CA ALA A 142 9.86 48.73 55.05
C ALA A 142 10.79 49.18 53.91
N LEU A 143 11.70 50.12 54.18
CA LEU A 143 12.69 50.59 53.18
C LEU A 143 13.71 49.50 52.82
N LEU A 144 14.18 48.73 53.80
CA LEU A 144 15.10 47.61 53.59
C LEU A 144 14.44 46.50 52.76
N LEU A 145 13.20 46.13 53.11
CA LEU A 145 12.40 45.17 52.34
C LEU A 145 12.20 45.62 50.89
N SER A 146 11.83 46.88 50.68
CA SER A 146 11.63 47.44 49.34
C SER A 146 12.92 47.40 48.51
N HIS A 147 14.07 47.73 49.13
CA HIS A 147 15.37 47.72 48.47
C HIS A 147 15.80 46.31 48.07
N VAL A 148 15.70 45.35 48.99
CA VAL A 148 16.01 43.93 48.74
C VAL A 148 15.08 43.34 47.68
N ALA A 149 13.78 43.63 47.76
CA ALA A 149 12.79 43.18 46.78
C ALA A 149 13.09 43.70 45.36
N LYS A 150 13.48 44.97 45.21
CA LYS A 150 13.86 45.55 43.91
C LYS A 150 15.03 44.81 43.26
N TYR A 151 16.06 44.46 44.05
CA TYR A 151 17.22 43.73 43.55
C TYR A 151 16.85 42.30 43.14
N LEU A 152 16.05 41.61 43.97
CA LEU A 152 15.62 40.24 43.72
C LEU A 152 14.71 40.14 42.49
N ILE A 153 13.74 41.04 42.32
CA ILE A 153 12.88 41.09 41.13
C ILE A 153 13.76 41.18 39.87
N THR A 154 14.75 42.08 39.86
CA THR A 154 15.64 42.27 38.71
C THR A 154 16.45 41.01 38.39
N TYR A 155 16.99 40.33 39.43
CA TYR A 155 17.73 39.09 39.25
C TYR A 155 16.82 37.95 38.77
N PHE A 156 15.65 37.77 39.36
CA PHE A 156 14.71 36.72 38.99
C PHE A 156 14.13 36.92 37.60
N THR A 157 13.78 38.14 37.19
CA THR A 157 13.37 38.43 35.82
C THR A 157 14.48 38.04 34.83
N ARG A 158 15.75 38.31 35.13
CA ARG A 158 16.88 37.93 34.27
C ARG A 158 17.04 36.41 34.16
N VAL A 159 16.93 35.67 35.27
CA VAL A 159 17.06 34.21 35.23
C VAL A 159 15.84 33.56 34.58
N HIS A 160 14.63 34.05 34.85
CA HIS A 160 13.40 33.58 34.21
C HIS A 160 13.48 33.73 32.68
N LYS A 161 13.87 34.91 32.20
CA LYS A 161 14.04 35.19 30.77
C LYS A 161 15.06 34.26 30.10
N LYS A 162 16.19 33.97 30.77
CA LYS A 162 17.20 33.01 30.27
C LYS A 162 16.64 31.58 30.17
N GLU A 163 15.75 31.20 31.08
CA GLU A 163 15.15 29.86 31.09
C GLU A 163 14.03 29.73 30.05
N GLU A 164 13.20 30.76 29.88
CA GLU A 164 12.22 30.85 28.78
C GLU A 164 12.90 30.77 27.41
N GLU A 165 14.03 31.45 27.21
CA GLU A 165 14.79 31.38 25.97
C GLU A 165 15.29 29.95 25.67
N LYS A 166 15.75 29.21 26.69
CA LYS A 166 16.15 27.81 26.54
C LYS A 166 14.97 26.92 26.19
N GLN A 167 13.82 27.09 26.84
CA GLN A 167 12.62 26.34 26.53
C GLN A 167 12.12 26.62 25.12
N ARG A 168 12.15 27.88 24.68
CA ARG A 168 11.79 28.27 23.32
C ARG A 168 12.71 27.61 22.29
N LYS A 169 14.02 27.57 22.53
CA LYS A 169 14.99 26.89 21.65
C LYS A 169 14.72 25.38 21.59
N PHE A 170 14.48 24.74 22.73
CA PHE A 170 14.16 23.31 22.77
C PHE A 170 12.85 22.98 22.03
N ARG A 171 11.78 23.77 22.23
CA ARG A 171 10.52 23.62 21.49
C ARG A 171 10.74 23.71 19.98
N LYS A 172 11.51 24.69 19.51
CA LYS A 172 11.84 24.82 18.08
C LYS A 172 12.57 23.60 17.52
N GLN A 173 13.57 23.09 18.24
CA GLN A 173 14.29 21.88 17.83
C GLN A 173 13.36 20.67 17.70
N GLN A 174 12.45 20.49 18.65
CA GLN A 174 11.46 19.39 18.61
C GLN A 174 10.46 19.54 17.46
N GLN A 175 10.08 20.77 17.13
CA GLN A 175 9.22 21.08 16.00
C GLN A 175 9.91 20.78 14.66
N GLU A 176 11.17 21.19 14.50
CA GLU A 176 11.99 20.90 13.31
C GLU A 176 12.18 19.39 13.11
N LEU A 177 12.44 18.65 14.19
CA LEU A 177 12.50 17.18 14.15
C LEU A 177 11.17 16.59 13.67
N MET A 178 10.03 17.06 14.18
CA MET A 178 8.71 16.60 13.73
C MET A 178 8.52 16.83 12.23
N TYR A 179 8.91 17.99 11.71
CA TYR A 179 8.81 18.29 10.27
C TYR A 179 9.69 17.39 9.42
N GLN A 180 10.94 17.16 9.85
CA GLN A 180 11.83 16.22 9.17
C GLN A 180 11.25 14.80 9.15
N PHE A 181 10.70 14.33 10.29
CA PHE A 181 10.07 13.01 10.36
C PHE A 181 8.83 12.89 9.46
N VAL A 182 7.93 13.87 9.49
CA VAL A 182 6.74 13.88 8.64
C VAL A 182 7.14 13.91 7.16
N SER A 183 8.12 14.74 6.80
CA SER A 183 8.64 14.80 5.43
C SER A 183 9.23 13.45 4.99
N ASN A 184 10.08 12.84 5.81
CA ASN A 184 10.71 11.55 5.49
C ASN A 184 9.66 10.44 5.35
N VAL A 185 8.70 10.35 6.27
CA VAL A 185 7.62 9.34 6.18
C VAL A 185 6.74 9.57 4.95
N THR A 186 6.50 10.83 4.57
CA THR A 186 5.74 11.15 3.35
C THR A 186 6.51 10.72 2.10
N VAL A 187 7.82 10.97 2.04
CA VAL A 187 8.67 10.52 0.93
C VAL A 187 8.69 8.99 0.84
N THR A 188 8.89 8.29 1.97
CA THR A 188 8.88 6.82 2.01
C THR A 188 7.53 6.25 1.60
N ASN A 189 6.41 6.82 2.05
CA ASN A 189 5.07 6.38 1.64
C ASN A 189 4.82 6.62 0.16
N ASN A 190 5.24 7.76 -0.39
CA ASN A 190 5.11 8.03 -1.83
C ASN A 190 5.94 7.05 -2.65
N ALA A 191 7.17 6.75 -2.22
CA ALA A 191 8.00 5.74 -2.86
C ALA A 191 7.37 4.34 -2.76
N ALA A 192 6.79 3.98 -1.62
CA ALA A 192 6.10 2.70 -1.43
C ALA A 192 4.87 2.61 -2.35
N ASN A 193 4.08 3.66 -2.46
CA ASN A 193 2.92 3.71 -3.35
C ASN A 193 3.32 3.58 -4.81
N TYR A 194 4.39 4.26 -5.24
CA TYR A 194 4.95 4.13 -6.58
C TYR A 194 5.41 2.69 -6.86
N PHE A 195 6.15 2.10 -5.91
CA PHE A 195 6.63 0.71 -6.01
C PHE A 195 5.47 -0.27 -6.13
N LEU A 196 4.46 -0.13 -5.28
CA LEU A 196 3.29 -0.99 -5.28
C LEU A 196 2.46 -0.84 -6.56
N LYS A 197 2.40 0.36 -7.12
CA LYS A 197 1.80 0.59 -8.43
C LYS A 197 2.55 -0.16 -9.53
N ALA A 198 3.87 -0.06 -9.55
CA ALA A 198 4.70 -0.83 -10.48
C ALA A 198 4.52 -2.35 -10.33
N LEU A 199 4.41 -2.85 -9.10
CA LEU A 199 4.10 -4.27 -8.86
C LEU A 199 2.69 -4.63 -9.34
N SER A 200 1.70 -3.79 -9.07
CA SER A 200 0.32 -3.98 -9.51
C SER A 200 0.24 -4.09 -11.03
N ASP A 201 0.90 -3.18 -11.75
CA ASP A 201 0.92 -3.18 -13.21
C ASP A 201 1.61 -4.45 -13.75
N GLY A 202 2.72 -4.87 -13.13
CA GLY A 202 3.39 -6.12 -13.47
C GLY A 202 2.55 -7.37 -13.19
N MET A 203 1.79 -7.41 -12.10
CA MET A 203 0.87 -8.51 -11.79
C MET A 203 -0.25 -8.60 -12.81
N ILE A 204 -0.88 -7.47 -13.13
CA ILE A 204 -1.94 -7.39 -14.14
C ILE A 204 -1.41 -7.87 -15.49
N GLU A 205 -0.23 -7.42 -15.89
CA GLU A 205 0.43 -7.86 -17.13
C GLU A 205 0.72 -9.36 -17.11
N HIS A 206 1.24 -9.90 -16.01
CA HIS A 206 1.54 -11.32 -15.88
C HIS A 206 0.28 -12.18 -16.01
N VAL A 207 -0.77 -11.85 -15.26
CA VAL A 207 -2.06 -12.57 -15.31
C VAL A 207 -2.67 -12.48 -16.70
N SER A 208 -2.73 -11.28 -17.28
CA SER A 208 -3.32 -11.05 -18.62
C SER A 208 -2.58 -11.80 -19.73
N THR A 209 -1.27 -12.01 -19.57
CA THR A 209 -0.45 -12.75 -20.55
C THR A 209 -0.58 -14.27 -20.36
N LYS A 210 -0.78 -14.76 -19.13
CA LYS A 210 -0.86 -16.21 -18.86
C LYS A 210 -2.26 -16.79 -19.02
N ILE A 211 -3.30 -16.01 -18.70
CA ILE A 211 -4.67 -16.50 -18.69
C ILE A 211 -5.14 -17.06 -20.05
N PRO A 212 -4.77 -16.52 -21.24
CA PRO A 212 -5.23 -17.09 -22.51
C PRO A 212 -4.69 -18.52 -22.73
N GLY A 213 -3.45 -18.77 -22.33
CA GLY A 213 -2.83 -20.09 -22.38
C GLY A 213 -3.55 -21.09 -21.46
N ASP A 214 -3.79 -20.71 -20.20
CA ASP A 214 -4.53 -21.55 -19.23
C ASP A 214 -5.96 -21.86 -19.72
N ILE A 215 -6.63 -20.90 -20.37
CA ILE A 215 -7.95 -21.09 -20.99
C ILE A 215 -7.85 -22.11 -22.13
N ALA A 216 -6.90 -21.92 -23.05
CA ALA A 216 -6.74 -22.82 -24.19
C ALA A 216 -6.47 -24.26 -23.74
N ASP A 217 -5.53 -24.45 -22.82
CA ASP A 217 -5.15 -25.77 -22.31
C ASP A 217 -6.33 -26.45 -21.60
N LEU A 218 -7.13 -25.70 -20.84
CA LEU A 218 -8.34 -26.21 -20.18
C LEU A 218 -9.37 -26.72 -21.19
N ILE A 219 -9.65 -25.92 -22.21
CA ILE A 219 -10.67 -26.25 -23.23
C ILE A 219 -10.20 -27.40 -24.11
N VAL A 220 -8.95 -27.37 -24.59
CA VAL A 220 -8.38 -28.45 -25.41
C VAL A 220 -8.41 -29.78 -24.65
N LYS A 221 -8.09 -29.77 -23.35
CA LYS A 221 -8.16 -30.96 -22.48
C LYS A 221 -9.60 -31.47 -22.32
N GLU A 222 -10.60 -30.59 -22.23
CA GLU A 222 -12.01 -30.98 -22.20
C GLU A 222 -12.40 -31.77 -23.46
N PHE A 223 -11.91 -31.33 -24.63
CA PHE A 223 -12.10 -32.05 -25.90
C PHE A 223 -11.14 -33.23 -26.08
N GLY A 224 -10.27 -33.52 -25.11
CA GLY A 224 -9.29 -34.60 -25.18
C GLY A 224 -8.44 -34.59 -26.45
N HIS A 225 -8.06 -33.39 -26.91
CA HIS A 225 -7.26 -33.17 -28.12
C HIS A 225 -7.87 -33.77 -29.41
N SER A 226 -9.21 -33.87 -29.48
CA SER A 226 -9.90 -34.58 -30.57
C SER A 226 -10.84 -33.67 -31.37
N LYS A 227 -10.53 -33.48 -32.67
CA LYS A 227 -11.41 -32.83 -33.64
C LYS A 227 -12.80 -33.43 -33.63
N HIS A 228 -12.87 -34.77 -33.58
CA HIS A 228 -14.14 -35.50 -33.59
C HIS A 228 -15.07 -35.08 -32.44
N LYS A 229 -14.53 -34.92 -31.22
CA LYS A 229 -15.35 -34.46 -30.07
C LYS A 229 -15.85 -33.04 -30.26
N MET A 230 -15.02 -32.15 -30.84
CA MET A 230 -15.42 -30.79 -31.16
C MET A 230 -16.54 -30.76 -32.20
N ILE A 231 -16.37 -31.49 -33.32
CA ILE A 231 -17.40 -31.64 -34.36
C ILE A 231 -18.70 -32.16 -33.76
N LYS A 232 -18.64 -33.17 -32.90
CA LYS A 232 -19.85 -33.71 -32.23
C LYS A 232 -20.59 -32.62 -31.44
N MET A 233 -19.87 -31.80 -30.68
CA MET A 233 -20.49 -30.72 -29.90
C MET A 233 -21.07 -29.62 -30.79
N ILE A 234 -20.40 -29.28 -31.89
CA ILE A 234 -20.93 -28.35 -32.91
C ILE A 234 -22.22 -28.88 -33.51
N LEU A 235 -22.26 -30.15 -33.90
CA LEU A 235 -23.45 -30.77 -34.48
C LEU A 235 -24.63 -30.83 -33.50
N LEU A 236 -24.36 -31.07 -32.21
CA LEU A 236 -25.38 -31.01 -31.17
C LEU A 236 -25.94 -29.59 -31.01
N ASP A 237 -25.09 -28.57 -30.94
CA ASP A 237 -25.50 -27.16 -30.88
C ASP A 237 -26.32 -26.73 -32.11
N LEU A 238 -25.91 -27.17 -33.30
CA LEU A 238 -26.66 -26.95 -34.54
C LEU A 238 -28.06 -27.60 -34.49
N ALA A 239 -28.15 -28.84 -34.01
CA ALA A 239 -29.42 -29.54 -33.85
C ALA A 239 -30.34 -28.89 -32.82
N GLU A 240 -29.79 -28.38 -31.71
CA GLU A 240 -30.55 -27.63 -30.70
C GLU A 240 -31.07 -26.29 -31.23
N LYS A 241 -30.29 -25.59 -32.05
CA LYS A 241 -30.69 -24.31 -32.66
C LYS A 241 -31.71 -24.49 -33.77
N ASP A 242 -31.70 -25.63 -34.45
CA ASP A 242 -32.62 -26.02 -35.55
C ASP A 242 -32.80 -24.92 -36.62
N GLN A 243 -31.69 -24.29 -37.01
CA GLN A 243 -31.69 -23.22 -38.01
C GLN A 243 -30.93 -23.67 -39.25
N PHE A 244 -31.67 -23.90 -40.34
CA PHE A 244 -31.13 -24.35 -41.63
C PHE A 244 -29.93 -23.53 -42.12
N ARG A 245 -29.97 -22.20 -41.94
CA ARG A 245 -28.87 -21.30 -42.32
C ARG A 245 -27.55 -21.64 -41.61
N LEU A 246 -27.59 -22.01 -40.33
CA LEU A 246 -26.39 -22.34 -39.57
C LEU A 246 -25.79 -23.68 -40.03
N PHE A 247 -26.64 -24.67 -40.34
CA PHE A 247 -26.18 -25.91 -40.96
C PHE A 247 -25.47 -25.64 -42.29
N LYS A 248 -26.06 -24.79 -43.14
CA LYS A 248 -25.46 -24.41 -44.41
C LYS A 248 -24.10 -23.73 -44.21
N MET A 249 -23.99 -22.75 -43.32
CA MET A 249 -22.71 -22.10 -43.02
C MET A 249 -21.65 -23.09 -42.54
N TYR A 250 -22.02 -24.06 -41.71
CA TYR A 250 -21.11 -25.12 -41.26
C TYR A 250 -20.71 -26.09 -42.38
N ILE A 251 -21.61 -26.38 -43.33
CA ILE A 251 -21.30 -27.24 -44.49
C ILE A 251 -20.35 -26.53 -45.46
N ASP A 252 -20.65 -25.27 -45.78
CA ASP A 252 -19.94 -24.51 -46.79
C ASP A 252 -18.54 -24.10 -46.28
N GLU A 253 -18.45 -23.58 -45.05
CA GLU A 253 -17.21 -23.05 -44.46
C GLU A 253 -17.02 -23.59 -43.02
N PRO A 254 -16.67 -24.88 -42.87
CA PRO A 254 -16.71 -25.55 -41.58
C PRO A 254 -15.67 -25.01 -40.58
N ARG A 255 -14.49 -24.56 -41.05
CA ARG A 255 -13.46 -23.97 -40.19
C ARG A 255 -13.91 -22.62 -39.63
N ASP A 256 -14.48 -21.76 -40.47
CA ASP A 256 -14.95 -20.44 -40.05
C ASP A 256 -16.14 -20.55 -39.09
N TYR A 257 -17.06 -21.48 -39.37
CA TYR A 257 -18.14 -21.77 -38.44
C TYR A 257 -17.60 -22.31 -37.11
N ALA A 258 -16.65 -23.25 -37.14
CA ALA A 258 -16.02 -23.79 -35.93
C ALA A 258 -15.29 -22.71 -35.12
N ASN A 259 -14.65 -21.74 -35.78
CA ASN A 259 -14.05 -20.58 -35.12
C ASN A 259 -15.11 -19.74 -34.39
N ALA A 260 -16.17 -19.34 -35.09
CA ALA A 260 -17.26 -18.56 -34.50
C ALA A 260 -17.93 -19.29 -33.32
N TRP A 261 -18.18 -20.59 -33.49
CA TRP A 261 -18.72 -21.44 -32.43
C TRP A 261 -17.77 -21.54 -31.23
N THR A 262 -16.46 -21.68 -31.46
CA THR A 262 -15.46 -21.75 -30.38
C THR A 262 -15.47 -20.49 -29.54
N ILE A 263 -15.52 -19.31 -30.18
CA ILE A 263 -15.61 -18.03 -29.48
C ILE A 263 -16.84 -18.02 -28.56
N GLN A 264 -18.01 -18.35 -29.11
CA GLN A 264 -19.26 -18.37 -28.34
C GLN A 264 -19.22 -19.38 -27.18
N TYR A 265 -18.76 -20.60 -27.45
CA TYR A 265 -18.67 -21.69 -26.48
C TYR A 265 -17.74 -21.31 -25.32
N VAL A 266 -16.54 -20.81 -25.63
CA VAL A 266 -15.54 -20.43 -24.63
C VAL A 266 -16.04 -19.24 -23.81
N ASN A 267 -16.59 -18.19 -24.42
CA ASN A 267 -17.08 -17.02 -23.68
C ASN A 267 -18.24 -17.37 -22.75
N THR A 268 -19.16 -18.20 -23.21
CA THR A 268 -20.25 -18.72 -22.36
C THR A 268 -19.68 -19.44 -21.15
N LYS A 269 -18.66 -20.27 -21.31
CA LYS A 269 -18.00 -20.97 -20.20
C LYS A 269 -17.22 -20.06 -19.26
N LEU A 270 -16.53 -19.05 -19.80
CA LEU A 270 -15.66 -18.17 -19.04
C LEU A 270 -16.43 -17.20 -18.16
N PHE A 271 -17.50 -16.61 -18.69
CA PHE A 271 -18.20 -15.49 -18.06
C PHE A 271 -19.55 -15.88 -17.46
N ALA A 272 -20.06 -17.09 -17.70
CA ALA A 272 -21.23 -17.58 -16.98
C ALA A 272 -20.90 -17.89 -15.51
N VAL A 273 -21.72 -17.39 -14.60
CA VAL A 273 -21.66 -17.74 -13.19
C VAL A 273 -22.25 -19.13 -13.00
N LYS A 274 -21.44 -20.08 -12.50
CA LYS A 274 -21.92 -21.44 -12.19
C LYS A 274 -22.93 -21.39 -11.04
N LYS A 275 -23.94 -22.25 -11.09
CA LYS A 275 -24.93 -22.39 -10.01
C LYS A 275 -24.23 -22.70 -8.68
N GLY A 276 -24.40 -21.83 -7.68
CA GLY A 276 -23.77 -21.94 -6.38
C GLY A 276 -22.37 -21.32 -6.26
N SER A 277 -21.84 -20.71 -7.33
CA SER A 277 -20.63 -19.89 -7.31
C SER A 277 -21.00 -18.41 -7.37
N THR A 278 -20.20 -17.55 -6.74
CA THR A 278 -20.23 -16.10 -6.96
C THR A 278 -19.23 -15.65 -8.02
N LEU A 279 -18.29 -16.53 -8.39
CA LEU A 279 -17.18 -16.28 -9.30
C LEU A 279 -17.37 -16.96 -10.65
N THR A 280 -16.96 -16.27 -11.71
CA THR A 280 -16.86 -16.79 -13.08
C THR A 280 -15.59 -17.63 -13.23
N LEU A 281 -15.54 -18.52 -14.23
CA LEU A 281 -14.32 -19.31 -14.48
C LEU A 281 -13.11 -18.41 -14.79
N TYR A 282 -13.33 -17.31 -15.51
CA TYR A 282 -12.30 -16.29 -15.75
C TYR A 282 -11.72 -15.76 -14.44
N SER A 283 -12.58 -15.33 -13.51
CA SER A 283 -12.13 -14.81 -12.21
C SER A 283 -11.40 -15.85 -11.36
N THR A 284 -11.82 -17.12 -11.39
CA THR A 284 -11.13 -18.22 -10.70
C THR A 284 -9.72 -18.47 -11.27
N LEU A 285 -9.55 -18.40 -12.59
CA LEU A 285 -8.24 -18.52 -13.22
C LEU A 285 -7.33 -17.33 -12.86
N ALA A 286 -7.88 -16.11 -12.87
CA ALA A 286 -7.16 -14.91 -12.45
C ALA A 286 -6.71 -14.99 -10.98
N GLU A 287 -7.59 -15.42 -10.07
CA GLU A 287 -7.28 -15.61 -8.64
C GLU A 287 -6.14 -16.62 -8.44
N LYS A 288 -6.18 -17.74 -9.16
CA LYS A 288 -5.13 -18.77 -9.12
C LYS A 288 -3.79 -18.20 -9.56
N LEU A 289 -3.74 -17.46 -10.67
CA LEU A 289 -2.51 -16.85 -11.18
C LEU A 289 -1.98 -15.74 -10.26
N LEU A 290 -2.86 -14.89 -9.72
CA LEU A 290 -2.51 -13.86 -8.74
C LEU A 290 -1.91 -14.48 -7.48
N SER A 291 -2.52 -15.56 -6.97
CA SER A 291 -2.03 -16.27 -5.79
C SER A 291 -0.64 -16.88 -6.00
N GLN A 292 -0.32 -17.32 -7.22
CA GLN A 292 1.00 -17.85 -7.57
C GLN A 292 2.10 -16.78 -7.52
N VAL A 293 1.78 -15.52 -7.83
CA VAL A 293 2.77 -14.42 -7.81
C VAL A 293 2.80 -13.66 -6.49
N ALA A 294 1.67 -13.54 -5.79
CA ALA A 294 1.54 -12.76 -4.56
C ALA A 294 2.49 -13.26 -3.45
N ARG A 295 2.56 -14.59 -3.25
CA ARG A 295 3.41 -15.19 -2.22
C ARG A 295 4.91 -14.95 -2.49
N PRO A 296 5.46 -15.24 -3.69
CA PRO A 296 6.83 -14.87 -4.02
C PRO A 296 7.13 -13.38 -3.83
N LEU A 297 6.23 -12.49 -4.25
CA LEU A 297 6.42 -11.04 -4.12
C LEU A 297 6.54 -10.60 -2.66
N LYS A 298 5.61 -11.04 -1.81
CA LYS A 298 5.65 -10.78 -0.36
C LYS A 298 6.93 -11.33 0.29
N THR A 299 7.33 -12.54 -0.12
CA THR A 299 8.55 -13.19 0.37
C THR A 299 9.80 -12.43 -0.07
N GLY A 300 9.87 -11.97 -1.32
CA GLY A 300 10.98 -11.18 -1.85
C GLY A 300 11.16 -9.86 -1.10
N ILE A 301 10.06 -9.16 -0.77
CA ILE A 301 10.10 -7.93 0.05
C ILE A 301 10.73 -8.23 1.43
N MET A 302 10.29 -9.32 2.08
CA MET A 302 10.81 -9.71 3.39
C MET A 302 12.30 -10.09 3.35
N ILE A 303 12.72 -10.86 2.33
CA ILE A 303 14.12 -11.27 2.17
C ILE A 303 15.00 -10.04 1.94
N ALA A 304 14.63 -9.17 1.01
CA ALA A 304 15.37 -7.95 0.70
C ALA A 304 15.53 -7.06 1.95
N SER A 305 14.46 -6.89 2.75
CA SER A 305 14.53 -6.16 4.03
C SER A 305 15.50 -6.80 5.04
N SER A 306 15.49 -8.13 5.16
CA SER A 306 16.35 -8.87 6.09
C SER A 306 17.84 -8.87 5.71
N CYS A 307 18.16 -8.77 4.41
CA CYS A 307 19.52 -8.75 3.90
C CYS A 307 20.16 -7.36 4.01
N CYS A 308 19.39 -6.28 3.77
CA CYS A 308 19.92 -4.92 3.76
C CYS A 308 20.09 -4.31 5.16
N SER A 309 19.32 -4.76 6.16
CA SER A 309 19.49 -4.34 7.56
C SER A 309 20.85 -4.72 8.17
N LYS A 310 21.57 -5.67 7.57
CA LYS A 310 22.88 -6.16 8.06
C LYS A 310 24.08 -5.50 7.40
N SER A 311 23.91 -4.81 6.27
CA SER A 311 25.01 -4.13 5.57
C SER A 311 24.72 -2.64 5.42
N LEU A 312 25.35 -1.82 6.27
CA LEU A 312 25.24 -0.35 6.32
C LEU A 312 25.69 0.40 5.05
N GLN A 313 25.90 -0.26 3.90
CA GLN A 313 26.67 0.33 2.79
C GLN A 313 26.17 0.09 1.35
N ASN A 314 24.96 -0.41 1.06
CA ASN A 314 24.53 -0.42 -0.35
C ASN A 314 23.01 -0.42 -0.59
N ASN A 315 22.46 0.73 -0.98
CA ASN A 315 21.04 0.88 -1.37
C ASN A 315 20.68 0.05 -2.61
N ASN A 316 21.61 -0.09 -3.56
CA ASN A 316 21.44 -0.97 -4.73
C ASN A 316 21.16 -2.43 -4.33
N SER A 317 21.66 -2.87 -3.17
CA SER A 317 21.49 -4.27 -2.74
C SER A 317 20.04 -4.67 -2.48
N TRP A 318 19.15 -3.75 -2.07
CA TRP A 318 17.76 -4.13 -1.77
C TRP A 318 17.01 -4.50 -3.03
N ILE A 319 17.05 -3.64 -4.05
CA ILE A 319 16.36 -3.86 -5.32
C ILE A 319 16.99 -5.02 -6.08
N ASP A 320 18.32 -5.12 -6.06
CA ASP A 320 19.03 -6.25 -6.67
C ASP A 320 18.62 -7.57 -6.02
N THR A 321 18.55 -7.63 -4.68
CA THR A 321 18.09 -8.81 -3.95
C THR A 321 16.65 -9.14 -4.29
N PHE A 322 15.76 -8.15 -4.27
CA PHE A 322 14.35 -8.32 -4.63
C PHE A 322 14.19 -8.89 -6.04
N ASN A 323 14.84 -8.30 -7.04
CA ASN A 323 14.77 -8.78 -8.42
C ASN A 323 15.39 -10.17 -8.60
N GLN A 324 16.49 -10.48 -7.90
CA GLN A 324 17.05 -11.83 -7.92
C GLN A 324 16.07 -12.87 -7.38
N GLU A 325 15.35 -12.56 -6.30
CA GLU A 325 14.29 -13.43 -5.78
C GLU A 325 13.11 -13.56 -6.77
N MET A 326 12.75 -12.49 -7.48
CA MET A 326 11.72 -12.57 -8.53
C MET A 326 12.14 -13.50 -9.66
N MET A 327 13.40 -13.39 -10.12
CA MET A 327 13.95 -14.26 -11.16
C MET A 327 14.00 -15.73 -10.71
N LYS A 328 14.41 -16.01 -9.47
CA LYS A 328 14.39 -17.37 -8.90
C LYS A 328 12.97 -17.95 -8.84
N ALA A 329 12.01 -17.13 -8.45
CA ALA A 329 10.60 -17.52 -8.37
C ALA A 329 9.89 -17.55 -9.74
N LYS A 330 10.58 -17.19 -10.84
CA LYS A 330 10.02 -17.03 -12.19
C LYS A 330 8.84 -16.04 -12.24
N VAL A 331 8.90 -15.01 -11.41
CA VAL A 331 8.00 -13.86 -11.40
C VAL A 331 8.68 -12.72 -12.15
N PHE A 332 7.89 -11.77 -12.66
CA PHE A 332 8.42 -10.61 -13.38
C PHE A 332 9.30 -9.74 -12.45
N PRO A 333 10.50 -9.31 -12.89
CA PRO A 333 11.31 -8.35 -12.16
C PRO A 333 10.78 -6.93 -12.34
N LEU A 334 11.26 -5.99 -11.52
CA LEU A 334 10.99 -4.56 -11.70
C LEU A 334 11.72 -4.01 -12.93
N LYS A 335 11.04 -3.11 -13.65
CA LYS A 335 11.61 -2.37 -14.80
C LYS A 335 12.66 -1.35 -14.32
N PRO A 336 13.73 -1.08 -15.11
CA PRO A 336 14.83 -0.16 -14.73
C PRO A 336 14.37 1.23 -14.30
N GLU A 337 13.35 1.79 -14.96
CA GLU A 337 12.79 3.10 -14.65
C GLU A 337 12.27 3.18 -13.20
N ASN A 338 11.69 2.08 -12.70
CA ASN A 338 11.20 2.02 -11.32
C ASN A 338 12.36 1.96 -10.33
N ILE A 339 13.43 1.25 -10.68
CA ILE A 339 14.63 1.06 -9.85
C ILE A 339 15.29 2.41 -9.57
N GLU A 340 15.48 3.23 -10.60
CA GLU A 340 16.12 4.54 -10.49
C GLU A 340 15.34 5.47 -9.54
N PHE A 341 14.01 5.53 -9.68
CA PHE A 341 13.17 6.33 -8.81
C PHE A 341 13.28 5.89 -7.34
N ILE A 342 13.13 4.61 -7.04
CA ILE A 342 13.17 4.08 -5.67
C ILE A 342 14.53 4.37 -5.02
N ASN A 343 15.63 4.10 -5.73
CA ASN A 343 16.99 4.35 -5.24
C ASN A 343 17.25 5.84 -4.94
N SER A 344 16.60 6.75 -5.66
CA SER A 344 16.72 8.19 -5.43
C SER A 344 15.94 8.71 -4.22
N GLN A 345 14.85 8.04 -3.84
CA GLN A 345 13.89 8.52 -2.83
C GLN A 345 14.00 7.80 -1.48
N VAL A 346 14.42 6.54 -1.46
CA VAL A 346 14.38 5.70 -0.25
C VAL A 346 15.73 5.67 0.45
N THR A 347 15.77 6.21 1.67
CA THR A 347 16.94 6.15 2.55
C THR A 347 16.81 5.13 3.68
N ASP A 348 15.59 4.71 4.00
CA ASP A 348 15.28 3.73 5.04
C ASP A 348 14.43 2.60 4.44
N PHE A 349 15.10 1.50 4.08
CA PHE A 349 14.48 0.34 3.46
C PHE A 349 13.69 -0.54 4.45
N GLU A 350 13.91 -0.41 5.76
CA GLU A 350 13.13 -1.15 6.76
C GLU A 350 11.73 -0.57 6.86
N THR A 351 11.63 0.74 7.10
CA THR A 351 10.33 1.47 7.12
C THR A 351 9.62 1.38 5.78
N PHE A 352 10.36 1.45 4.66
CA PHE A 352 9.80 1.24 3.33
C PHE A 352 9.17 -0.14 3.17
N SER A 353 9.88 -1.20 3.59
CA SER A 353 9.40 -2.58 3.47
C SER A 353 8.16 -2.83 4.32
N ASP A 354 8.10 -2.26 5.53
CA ASP A 354 6.91 -2.30 6.39
C ASP A 354 5.70 -1.63 5.71
N ALA A 355 5.91 -0.45 5.09
CA ALA A 355 4.87 0.26 4.36
C ALA A 355 4.37 -0.53 3.14
N LEU A 356 5.26 -1.23 2.43
CA LEU A 356 4.90 -2.14 1.34
C LEU A 356 4.01 -3.28 1.84
N LEU A 357 4.46 -3.99 2.88
CA LEU A 357 3.76 -5.16 3.41
C LEU A 357 2.39 -4.80 3.99
N TYR A 358 2.26 -3.63 4.61
CA TYR A 358 1.00 -3.13 5.14
C TYR A 358 -0.06 -2.92 4.05
N GLN A 359 0.33 -2.41 2.88
CA GLN A 359 -0.59 -2.10 1.78
C GLN A 359 -0.75 -3.26 0.77
N PHE A 360 0.17 -4.23 0.78
CA PHE A 360 0.26 -5.29 -0.22
C PHE A 360 -1.06 -6.07 -0.39
N ASP A 361 -1.63 -6.54 0.71
CA ASP A 361 -2.83 -7.38 0.67
C ASP A 361 -4.05 -6.60 0.12
N SER A 362 -4.14 -5.30 0.40
CA SER A 362 -5.18 -4.44 -0.17
C SER A 362 -5.06 -4.32 -1.69
N ILE A 363 -3.83 -4.26 -2.21
CA ILE A 363 -3.59 -4.10 -3.65
C ILE A 363 -3.90 -5.40 -4.40
N ILE A 364 -3.51 -6.54 -3.84
CA ILE A 364 -3.90 -7.86 -4.39
C ILE A 364 -5.43 -7.96 -4.48
N ASN A 365 -6.12 -7.59 -3.41
CA ASN A 365 -7.58 -7.63 -3.38
C ASN A 365 -8.20 -6.68 -4.41
N ASN A 366 -7.66 -5.47 -4.58
CA ASN A 366 -8.14 -4.52 -5.59
C ASN A 366 -7.96 -5.08 -7.01
N ILE A 367 -6.78 -5.62 -7.33
CA ILE A 367 -6.50 -6.24 -8.63
C ILE A 367 -7.47 -7.40 -8.88
N PHE A 368 -7.70 -8.27 -7.89
CA PHE A 368 -8.66 -9.36 -8.02
C PHE A 368 -10.10 -8.85 -8.19
N CYS A 369 -10.49 -7.81 -7.46
CA CYS A 369 -11.79 -7.16 -7.63
C CYS A 369 -11.98 -6.62 -9.05
N ASP A 370 -10.93 -6.11 -9.69
CA ASP A 370 -11.01 -5.66 -11.09
C ASP A 370 -11.21 -6.85 -12.03
N PHE A 371 -10.42 -7.93 -11.90
CA PHE A 371 -10.57 -9.14 -12.72
C PHE A 371 -11.91 -9.85 -12.53
N SER A 372 -12.47 -9.83 -11.32
CA SER A 372 -13.77 -10.46 -11.02
C SER A 372 -14.96 -9.72 -11.62
N LYS A 373 -14.82 -8.42 -11.91
CA LYS A 373 -15.85 -7.61 -12.58
C LYS A 373 -15.71 -7.61 -14.10
N THR A 374 -14.57 -8.08 -14.61
CA THR A 374 -14.29 -8.15 -16.04
C THR A 374 -15.32 -9.01 -16.78
N THR A 375 -15.88 -8.46 -17.84
CA THR A 375 -16.77 -9.14 -18.76
C THR A 375 -16.09 -9.38 -20.10
N GLU A 376 -16.75 -10.14 -20.99
CA GLU A 376 -16.26 -10.40 -22.35
C GLU A 376 -15.90 -9.12 -23.12
N LYS A 377 -16.63 -8.02 -22.90
CA LYS A 377 -16.44 -6.75 -23.63
C LYS A 377 -15.22 -5.96 -23.15
N ASP A 378 -14.76 -6.25 -21.94
CA ASP A 378 -13.66 -5.51 -21.30
C ASP A 378 -12.30 -6.08 -21.67
N ILE A 379 -12.26 -7.26 -22.32
CA ILE A 379 -11.03 -8.00 -22.57
C ILE A 379 -10.56 -7.78 -24.00
N GLU A 380 -9.35 -7.24 -24.10
CA GLU A 380 -8.54 -7.30 -25.31
C GLU A 380 -7.45 -8.36 -25.14
N TRP A 381 -7.57 -9.45 -25.90
CA TRP A 381 -6.62 -10.54 -25.83
C TRP A 381 -5.30 -10.15 -26.49
N LYS A 382 -4.21 -10.04 -25.69
CA LYS A 382 -2.84 -9.93 -26.25
C LYS A 382 -2.51 -11.13 -27.14
N GLU A 383 -2.88 -12.32 -26.69
CA GLU A 383 -2.85 -13.56 -27.45
C GLU A 383 -4.24 -14.17 -27.44
N CYS A 384 -4.81 -14.43 -28.62
CA CYS A 384 -6.18 -14.90 -28.76
C CYS A 384 -6.30 -16.38 -28.36
N PRO A 385 -7.01 -16.72 -27.25
CA PRO A 385 -7.13 -18.12 -26.81
C PRO A 385 -7.92 -18.96 -27.83
N TYR A 386 -8.88 -18.37 -28.53
CA TYR A 386 -9.74 -19.07 -29.48
C TYR A 386 -8.94 -19.64 -30.67
N THR A 387 -7.98 -18.87 -31.19
CA THR A 387 -7.11 -19.30 -32.29
C THR A 387 -6.25 -20.48 -31.86
N LYS A 388 -5.65 -20.43 -30.66
CA LYS A 388 -4.85 -21.53 -30.12
C LYS A 388 -5.69 -22.81 -29.97
N ILE A 389 -6.90 -22.69 -29.41
CA ILE A 389 -7.84 -23.83 -29.27
C ILE A 389 -8.17 -24.43 -30.64
N LEU A 390 -8.52 -23.58 -31.62
CA LEU A 390 -8.90 -24.04 -32.94
C LEU A 390 -7.74 -24.70 -33.68
N ASP A 391 -6.53 -24.16 -33.60
CA ASP A 391 -5.36 -24.76 -34.25
C ASP A 391 -4.97 -26.10 -33.63
N GLU A 392 -5.14 -26.27 -32.32
CA GLU A 392 -4.87 -27.54 -31.64
C GLU A 392 -5.96 -28.60 -31.89
N LEU A 393 -7.23 -28.20 -31.99
CA LEU A 393 -8.35 -29.15 -32.12
C LEU A 393 -8.77 -29.42 -33.56
N TRP A 394 -8.79 -28.41 -34.42
CA TRP A 394 -9.44 -28.48 -35.73
C TRP A 394 -8.56 -29.13 -36.80
N GLY A 395 -7.25 -28.90 -36.75
CA GLY A 395 -6.32 -29.58 -37.65
C GLY A 395 -6.57 -29.33 -39.12
N CYS A 396 -6.69 -30.41 -39.89
CA CYS A 396 -6.85 -30.43 -41.34
C CYS A 396 -8.21 -29.88 -41.78
N ASP A 397 -8.21 -28.95 -42.73
CA ASP A 397 -9.40 -28.22 -43.20
C ASP A 397 -10.09 -28.86 -44.41
N GLU A 398 -9.47 -29.89 -45.00
CA GLU A 398 -9.98 -30.53 -46.20
C GLU A 398 -11.36 -31.15 -45.99
N GLN A 399 -12.20 -31.03 -47.00
CA GLN A 399 -13.53 -31.62 -47.05
C GLN A 399 -13.61 -32.73 -48.10
N CYS A 400 -14.49 -33.70 -47.86
CA CYS A 400 -14.79 -34.73 -48.82
C CYS A 400 -15.39 -34.09 -50.08
N PRO A 401 -14.80 -34.30 -51.27
CA PRO A 401 -15.28 -33.66 -52.50
C PRO A 401 -16.67 -34.13 -52.92
N PHE A 402 -17.20 -35.22 -52.33
CA PHE A 402 -18.52 -35.77 -52.67
C PHE A 402 -19.65 -35.29 -51.77
N CYS A 403 -19.36 -35.01 -50.51
CA CYS A 403 -20.38 -34.78 -49.49
C CYS A 403 -20.06 -33.61 -48.54
N SER A 404 -18.96 -32.91 -48.77
CA SER A 404 -18.45 -31.80 -47.97
C SER A 404 -18.21 -32.12 -46.48
N GLU A 405 -18.14 -33.41 -46.10
CA GLU A 405 -17.77 -33.78 -44.73
C GLU A 405 -16.30 -33.43 -44.45
N THR A 406 -16.04 -32.88 -43.28
CA THR A 406 -14.70 -32.49 -42.85
C THR A 406 -13.79 -33.69 -42.59
N CYS A 407 -12.49 -33.52 -42.88
CA CYS A 407 -11.46 -34.49 -42.51
C CYS A 407 -11.43 -34.69 -40.99
N ILE A 408 -11.30 -35.94 -40.52
CA ILE A 408 -11.27 -36.27 -39.08
C ILE A 408 -9.96 -35.95 -38.38
N HIS A 409 -8.89 -35.69 -39.13
CA HIS A 409 -7.54 -35.59 -38.58
C HIS A 409 -7.27 -34.22 -37.94
N SER A 410 -6.97 -34.23 -36.64
CA SER A 410 -6.56 -33.03 -35.88
C SER A 410 -5.15 -32.52 -36.25
N ASN A 411 -4.36 -33.28 -37.02
CA ASN A 411 -3.06 -32.82 -37.51
C ASN A 411 -3.20 -32.32 -38.96
N LYS A 412 -2.81 -31.06 -39.22
CA LYS A 412 -2.81 -30.46 -40.57
C LYS A 412 -1.91 -31.23 -41.55
N ASN A 413 -0.79 -31.77 -41.07
CA ASN A 413 0.22 -32.44 -41.90
C ASN A 413 0.06 -33.96 -41.90
N HIS A 414 -1.15 -34.48 -41.67
CA HIS A 414 -1.35 -35.93 -41.57
C HIS A 414 -0.97 -36.69 -42.85
N LEU A 415 -1.00 -36.04 -44.01
CA LEU A 415 -0.54 -36.61 -45.29
C LEU A 415 0.97 -36.91 -45.29
N GLU A 416 1.78 -36.02 -44.72
CA GLU A 416 3.24 -36.21 -44.59
C GLU A 416 3.59 -37.41 -43.71
N LEU A 417 2.68 -37.76 -42.79
CA LEU A 417 2.77 -38.95 -41.92
C LEU A 417 2.18 -40.21 -42.58
N GLY A 418 1.82 -40.16 -43.87
CA GLY A 418 1.25 -41.28 -44.62
C GLY A 418 -0.23 -41.57 -44.34
N ALA A 419 -0.92 -40.73 -43.57
CA ALA A 419 -2.35 -40.92 -43.30
C ALA A 419 -3.19 -40.20 -44.36
N LYS A 420 -4.08 -40.93 -45.04
CA LYS A 420 -5.01 -40.37 -46.04
C LYS A 420 -6.15 -39.58 -45.39
N HIS A 421 -6.77 -38.67 -46.13
CA HIS A 421 -8.01 -38.01 -45.69
C HIS A 421 -9.10 -39.04 -45.42
N ARG A 422 -9.80 -38.86 -44.30
CA ARG A 422 -10.91 -39.71 -43.88
C ARG A 422 -12.01 -38.86 -43.28
N CYS A 423 -13.24 -39.31 -43.45
CA CYS A 423 -14.43 -38.74 -42.83
C CYS A 423 -14.92 -39.70 -41.75
N TRP A 424 -15.56 -39.16 -40.71
CA TRP A 424 -16.13 -40.01 -39.66
C TRP A 424 -17.40 -40.70 -40.17
N MET A 425 -18.27 -39.93 -40.84
CA MET A 425 -19.45 -40.43 -41.53
C MET A 425 -19.65 -39.57 -42.78
N HIS A 426 -19.92 -40.20 -43.94
CA HIS A 426 -20.25 -39.43 -45.14
C HIS A 426 -21.64 -38.81 -45.00
N ARG A 427 -21.80 -37.58 -45.52
CA ARG A 427 -23.12 -36.95 -45.61
C ARG A 427 -23.91 -37.52 -46.78
N PRO A 428 -25.26 -37.49 -46.71
CA PRO A 428 -26.13 -37.80 -47.82
C PRO A 428 -25.73 -37.06 -49.11
N GLN A 429 -25.96 -37.71 -50.25
CA GLN A 429 -25.66 -37.13 -51.56
C GLN A 429 -26.48 -35.84 -51.79
N GLY A 430 -25.86 -34.83 -52.40
CA GLY A 430 -26.50 -33.55 -52.71
C GLY A 430 -26.29 -32.43 -51.68
N ILE A 431 -25.62 -32.71 -50.56
CA ILE A 431 -25.18 -31.69 -49.59
C ILE A 431 -23.84 -31.07 -49.98
N GLY A 432 -23.00 -31.79 -50.73
CA GLY A 432 -21.82 -31.22 -51.38
C GLY A 432 -22.15 -30.73 -52.78
N ASP A 433 -21.43 -29.70 -53.25
CA ASP A 433 -21.60 -29.02 -54.55
C ASP A 433 -21.38 -29.92 -55.80
N VAL A 434 -21.36 -31.24 -55.64
CA VAL A 434 -21.29 -32.20 -56.74
C VAL A 434 -22.59 -32.21 -57.52
N LYS A 435 -22.69 -31.25 -58.44
CA LYS A 435 -23.59 -31.28 -59.59
C LYS A 435 -23.18 -32.45 -60.49
N SER A 436 -23.74 -33.63 -60.24
CA SER A 436 -23.79 -34.65 -61.30
C SER A 436 -24.67 -34.07 -62.42
N LYS A 437 -24.15 -34.02 -63.65
CA LYS A 437 -24.80 -33.37 -64.81
C LYS A 437 -26.18 -33.94 -65.17
N GLU A 438 -26.63 -35.02 -64.53
CA GLU A 438 -27.78 -35.79 -65.01
C GLU A 438 -28.81 -36.19 -63.96
N ARG A 439 -28.68 -35.81 -62.67
CA ARG A 439 -29.72 -36.17 -61.68
C ARG A 439 -30.08 -35.05 -60.71
N TYR A 440 -31.26 -34.48 -61.02
CA TYR A 440 -32.28 -33.92 -60.14
C TYR A 440 -31.87 -32.86 -59.11
N TYR A 441 -32.35 -31.63 -59.35
CA TYR A 441 -33.35 -30.96 -58.52
C TYR A 441 -33.44 -31.39 -57.04
N LEU A 442 -32.34 -31.36 -56.27
CA LEU A 442 -32.45 -30.96 -54.86
C LEU A 442 -32.62 -29.45 -54.87
N ILE A 443 -33.85 -29.06 -55.21
CA ILE A 443 -34.26 -27.69 -55.09
C ILE A 443 -34.27 -27.41 -53.59
N PHE A 444 -33.37 -26.52 -53.16
CA PHE A 444 -33.51 -25.72 -51.94
C PHE A 444 -34.81 -24.87 -52.00
N LYS A 445 -35.98 -25.50 -52.16
CA LYS A 445 -37.27 -24.81 -52.40
C LYS A 445 -38.13 -24.67 -51.15
N LYS A 446 -37.72 -25.24 -50.02
CA LYS A 446 -38.36 -25.07 -48.73
C LYS A 446 -37.28 -25.12 -47.66
N ASP A 447 -37.42 -24.33 -46.61
CA ASP A 447 -36.55 -24.25 -45.44
C ASP A 447 -36.57 -25.55 -44.59
N VAL A 448 -36.45 -26.72 -45.22
CA VAL A 448 -36.53 -28.03 -44.59
C VAL A 448 -35.48 -28.95 -45.22
N LEU A 449 -34.60 -29.51 -44.39
CA LEU A 449 -33.64 -30.54 -44.79
C LEU A 449 -34.27 -31.93 -44.58
N GLU A 450 -34.83 -32.54 -45.62
CA GLU A 450 -35.24 -33.96 -45.59
C GLU A 450 -34.06 -34.84 -45.99
N VAL A 451 -33.66 -35.77 -45.11
CA VAL A 451 -32.59 -36.73 -45.35
C VAL A 451 -33.16 -38.15 -45.34
N GLU A 452 -33.37 -38.72 -46.52
CA GLU A 452 -33.46 -40.17 -46.65
C GLU A 452 -32.04 -40.77 -46.66
N ASN A 453 -31.74 -41.60 -45.67
CA ASN A 453 -30.43 -42.21 -45.49
C ASN A 453 -30.17 -43.26 -46.58
N CYS A 454 -29.24 -43.00 -47.48
CA CYS A 454 -28.87 -43.90 -48.58
C CYS A 454 -27.47 -44.49 -48.38
N ASN A 455 -27.40 -45.65 -47.72
CA ASN A 455 -26.25 -46.55 -47.75
C ASN A 455 -26.10 -47.17 -49.16
N PHE A 456 -25.36 -46.52 -50.07
CA PHE A 456 -24.96 -47.17 -51.34
C PHE A 456 -23.50 -46.86 -51.70
N LEU A 457 -22.79 -47.91 -52.14
CA LEU A 457 -21.50 -47.85 -52.83
C LEU A 457 -21.66 -47.04 -54.13
N ILE A 458 -20.81 -46.04 -54.35
CA ILE A 458 -20.73 -45.32 -55.63
C ILE A 458 -19.35 -45.56 -56.24
N GLY A 459 -19.34 -46.18 -57.43
CA GLY A 459 -18.23 -46.08 -58.37
C GLY A 459 -18.35 -44.79 -59.18
N THR A 460 -17.25 -44.05 -59.32
CA THR A 460 -17.18 -42.81 -60.12
C THR A 460 -16.59 -43.13 -61.50
N SER A 461 -17.13 -42.53 -62.56
CA SER A 461 -16.60 -42.60 -63.94
C SER A 461 -15.47 -41.60 -64.22
N ARG A 462 -14.98 -40.88 -63.20
CA ARG A 462 -13.80 -40.02 -63.30
C ARG A 462 -12.60 -40.71 -62.67
N THR A 463 -11.56 -40.88 -63.48
CA THR A 463 -10.22 -41.24 -63.01
C THR A 463 -9.71 -40.12 -62.12
N TYR A 464 -9.61 -40.39 -60.81
CA TYR A 464 -8.79 -39.57 -59.94
C TYR A 464 -7.33 -39.87 -60.29
N LYS A 465 -6.57 -38.85 -60.71
CA LYS A 465 -5.11 -38.96 -60.71
C LYS A 465 -4.69 -39.06 -59.25
N ASN A 466 -4.37 -40.26 -58.82
CA ASN A 466 -3.64 -40.52 -57.61
C ASN A 466 -2.19 -40.05 -57.82
N PRO A 467 -1.68 -39.04 -57.08
CA PRO A 467 -0.28 -38.68 -57.16
C PRO A 467 0.65 -39.84 -56.74
N ASP A 468 0.13 -40.78 -55.94
CA ASP A 468 0.87 -41.93 -55.40
C ASP A 468 0.75 -43.20 -56.27
N LEU A 469 0.40 -43.06 -57.55
CA LEU A 469 0.46 -44.14 -58.57
C LEU A 469 1.25 -43.71 -59.81
N LEU A 470 2.23 -42.83 -59.62
CA LEU A 470 3.33 -42.64 -60.56
C LEU A 470 4.62 -43.14 -59.89
N ASP A 471 4.68 -44.46 -59.69
CA ASP A 471 5.71 -45.37 -60.23
C ASP A 471 5.35 -46.83 -59.90
#